data_AF-A0A9D8VC54-F1
#
_entry.id   AF-A0A9D8VC54-F1
#
_cell.length_a   1.000
_cell.length_b   1.000
_cell.length_c   1.000
_cell.angle_alpha   90.00
_cell.angle_beta   90.00
_cell.angle_gamma   90.00
#
_symmetry.space_group_name_H-M   'P 1'
#
loop_
_entity.id
_entity.type
_entity.pdbx_description
1 polymer ?
#
loop_
_entity_poly.entity_id
_entity_poly.type
_entity_poly.pdbx_seq_one_letter_code
_entity_poly.pdbx_strand_id
1 'polypeptide(L)'
;MEEREVHPEPVHDVEEAKALTVARVRDFRDLLAKYIKRHLPAPQRSESAVEAPPRAEGNLGRVLMAMRAIPWLLAALFGFSFVWDFDGVVLQPFGYALPMENLLRVLAVSGLIGFFTNWLAITMLFNPRERRPIFGQGLIPSQRERVVYRLAKAVSDELINEEIIKQKIEEAQIIPKYREMALAVTRGILEDPDFRRDLKSITADYVETVLTSDEVRTRIVEFTAEKLEEYLGEGVGGLALKAYRFLNEDDFKRRLDKAVHAIPSNLDVVLDGMDELLDEIPQRIESRAEDIEMYATRIVLGFVENLDVYSMIMTNISRYDERQLEDLLKKTTNEQLNYIKYLGGVLGTIGGLVIWQPLLSVALLGTIGLTLWGLDEAIYRRRKATAAQIEGAQPPALP
;
A
#
# COMPACT_ATOMS: atom_id res chain seq x y z
N MET A 1 -47.63 -43.85 41.03
CA MET A 1 -46.71 -42.74 40.72
C MET A 1 -45.31 -43.30 40.79
N GLU A 2 -44.72 -43.52 39.63
CA GLU A 2 -43.30 -43.32 39.30
C GLU A 2 -43.08 -43.91 37.91
N GLU A 3 -43.39 -43.08 36.91
CA GLU A 3 -42.87 -43.25 35.55
C GLU A 3 -41.35 -43.07 35.63
N ARG A 4 -40.59 -44.11 35.32
CA ARG A 4 -39.17 -43.97 35.00
C ARG A 4 -39.09 -43.37 33.60
N GLU A 5 -38.90 -42.06 33.53
CA GLU A 5 -38.40 -41.37 32.35
C GLU A 5 -37.03 -41.97 31.99
N VAL A 6 -36.99 -42.70 30.87
CA VAL A 6 -35.74 -43.07 30.20
C VAL A 6 -35.29 -41.81 29.48
N HIS A 7 -34.39 -41.05 30.12
CA HIS A 7 -33.60 -40.04 29.43
C HIS A 7 -32.78 -40.74 28.33
N PRO A 8 -32.86 -40.31 27.06
CA PRO A 8 -31.87 -40.70 26.07
C PRO A 8 -30.59 -39.96 26.46
N GLU A 9 -29.52 -40.68 26.82
CA GLU A 9 -28.20 -40.04 26.93
C GLU A 9 -27.80 -39.50 25.55
N PRO A 10 -27.49 -38.20 25.43
CA PRO A 10 -26.86 -37.70 24.22
C PRO A 10 -25.41 -37.30 24.55
N VAL A 11 -24.51 -37.60 23.61
CA VAL A 11 -23.25 -36.86 23.36
C VAL A 11 -21.99 -37.22 24.16
N HIS A 12 -21.54 -38.49 24.12
CA HIS A 12 -20.09 -38.78 24.19
C HIS A 12 -19.48 -39.13 22.81
N ASP A 13 -20.25 -39.73 21.88
CA ASP A 13 -19.77 -40.20 20.56
C ASP A 13 -19.46 -39.10 19.52
N VAL A 14 -20.23 -38.01 19.48
CA VAL A 14 -20.06 -36.98 18.42
C VAL A 14 -18.80 -36.14 18.67
N GLU A 15 -18.39 -35.96 19.93
CA GLU A 15 -17.19 -35.21 20.31
C GLU A 15 -15.92 -35.98 19.94
N GLU A 16 -15.89 -37.30 20.12
CA GLU A 16 -14.73 -38.14 19.77
C GLU A 16 -14.54 -38.25 18.26
N ALA A 17 -15.61 -38.47 17.50
CA ALA A 17 -15.58 -38.45 16.04
C ALA A 17 -15.21 -37.06 15.47
N LYS A 18 -15.69 -35.97 16.09
CA LYS A 18 -15.26 -34.60 15.75
C LYS A 18 -13.79 -34.37 16.05
N ALA A 19 -13.29 -34.83 17.20
CA ALA A 19 -11.90 -34.67 17.59
C ALA A 19 -10.95 -35.40 16.62
N LEU A 20 -11.30 -36.62 16.21
CA LEU A 20 -10.59 -37.39 15.18
C LEU A 20 -10.60 -36.67 13.82
N THR A 21 -11.74 -36.09 13.43
CA THR A 21 -11.87 -35.31 12.19
C THR A 21 -11.02 -34.03 12.22
N VAL A 22 -11.02 -33.30 13.34
CA VAL A 22 -10.24 -32.06 13.52
C VAL A 22 -8.74 -32.33 13.49
N ALA A 23 -8.28 -33.41 14.12
CA ALA A 23 -6.88 -33.82 14.04
C ALA A 23 -6.46 -34.11 12.60
N ARG A 24 -7.31 -34.79 11.82
CA ARG A 24 -6.99 -35.13 10.43
C ARG A 24 -7.02 -33.95 9.46
N VAL A 25 -7.91 -32.99 9.69
CA VAL A 25 -7.90 -31.72 8.94
C VAL A 25 -6.57 -30.98 9.16
N ARG A 26 -6.00 -31.06 10.36
CA ARG A 26 -4.68 -30.48 10.66
C ARG A 26 -3.57 -31.17 9.88
N ASP A 27 -3.54 -32.51 9.88
CA ASP A 27 -2.53 -33.28 9.16
C ASP A 27 -2.55 -32.98 7.65
N PHE A 28 -3.74 -32.92 7.06
CA PHE A 28 -3.91 -32.57 5.65
C PHE A 28 -3.50 -31.12 5.36
N ARG A 29 -3.86 -30.17 6.23
CA ARG A 29 -3.43 -28.77 6.10
C ARG A 29 -1.91 -28.64 6.18
N ASP A 30 -1.28 -29.35 7.10
CA ASP A 30 0.17 -29.30 7.31
C ASP A 30 0.90 -29.98 6.13
N LEU A 31 0.33 -31.06 5.58
CA LEU A 31 0.76 -31.65 4.32
C LEU A 31 0.72 -30.62 3.18
N LEU A 32 -0.44 -29.98 2.95
CA LEU A 32 -0.58 -28.96 1.91
C LEU A 32 0.41 -27.81 2.12
N ALA A 33 0.57 -27.31 3.35
CA ALA A 33 1.49 -26.21 3.65
C ALA A 33 2.95 -26.57 3.32
N LYS A 34 3.38 -27.81 3.61
CA LYS A 34 4.71 -28.34 3.28
C LYS A 34 4.96 -28.27 1.77
N TYR A 35 4.03 -28.76 0.95
CA TYR A 35 4.20 -28.84 -0.50
C TYR A 35 3.94 -27.50 -1.22
N ILE A 36 3.00 -26.68 -0.73
CA ILE A 36 2.82 -25.30 -1.21
C ILE A 36 4.14 -24.53 -1.06
N LYS A 37 4.77 -24.58 0.12
CA LYS A 37 6.04 -23.88 0.36
C LYS A 37 7.18 -24.39 -0.53
N ARG A 38 7.17 -25.68 -0.89
CA ARG A 38 8.16 -26.30 -1.77
C ARG A 38 8.03 -25.82 -3.22
N HIS A 39 6.79 -25.62 -3.69
CA HIS A 39 6.48 -25.27 -5.08
C HIS A 39 6.20 -23.77 -5.29
N LEU A 40 6.13 -22.97 -4.24
CA LEU A 40 5.95 -21.52 -4.33
C LEU A 40 7.20 -20.86 -4.96
N PRO A 41 7.05 -20.04 -6.02
CA PRO A 41 8.17 -19.32 -6.60
C PRO A 41 8.81 -18.38 -5.58
N ALA A 42 10.14 -18.24 -5.63
CA ALA A 42 10.85 -17.31 -4.78
C ALA A 42 10.32 -15.88 -5.00
N PRO A 43 10.11 -15.08 -3.93
CA PRO A 43 9.69 -13.69 -4.09
C PRO A 43 10.72 -12.95 -4.95
N GLN A 44 10.33 -12.56 -6.17
CA GLN A 44 11.12 -11.61 -6.94
C GLN A 44 11.00 -10.27 -6.22
N ARG A 45 12.05 -9.89 -5.48
CA ARG A 45 12.17 -8.51 -5.02
C ARG A 45 12.34 -7.66 -6.27
N SER A 46 11.27 -6.94 -6.62
CA SER A 46 11.37 -5.77 -7.47
C SER A 46 12.33 -4.81 -6.77
N GLU A 47 13.63 -4.88 -7.09
CA GLU A 47 14.57 -3.79 -6.86
C GLU A 47 14.23 -2.66 -7.83
N SER A 48 13.03 -2.11 -7.72
CA SER A 48 12.73 -0.77 -8.20
C SER A 48 13.38 0.18 -7.21
N ALA A 49 14.73 0.22 -7.22
CA ALA A 49 15.46 1.34 -6.67
C ALA A 49 15.05 2.54 -7.53
N VAL A 50 14.00 3.24 -7.09
CA VAL A 50 13.67 4.55 -7.63
C VAL A 50 14.86 5.42 -7.26
N GLU A 51 15.82 5.49 -8.18
CA GLU A 51 16.98 6.35 -8.05
C GLU A 51 16.41 7.76 -7.89
N ALA A 52 16.67 8.38 -6.73
CA ALA A 52 16.14 9.69 -6.45
C ALA A 52 16.56 10.59 -7.62
N PRO A 53 15.63 11.32 -8.26
CA PRO A 53 15.98 12.20 -9.35
C PRO A 53 17.16 13.07 -8.88
N PRO A 54 18.24 13.19 -9.67
CA PRO A 54 19.42 13.93 -9.26
C PRO A 54 18.93 15.27 -8.73
N ARG A 55 19.31 15.61 -7.48
CA ARG A 55 18.98 16.92 -6.90
C ARG A 55 19.27 17.92 -7.98
N ALA A 56 18.26 18.65 -8.43
CA ALA A 56 18.45 19.60 -9.51
C ALA A 56 19.54 20.57 -9.04
N GLU A 57 20.78 20.36 -9.48
CA GLU A 57 21.85 21.35 -9.45
C GLU A 57 21.53 22.46 -10.46
N GLY A 58 20.26 22.85 -10.53
CA GLY A 58 19.84 24.07 -11.19
C GLY A 58 20.47 25.24 -10.44
N ASN A 59 20.79 26.29 -11.18
CA ASN A 59 21.39 27.52 -10.67
C ASN A 59 20.80 28.03 -9.34
N LEU A 60 19.55 27.68 -9.00
CA LEU A 60 18.91 27.95 -7.72
C LEU A 60 19.72 27.49 -6.50
N GLY A 61 20.33 26.30 -6.51
CA GLY A 61 21.16 25.82 -5.39
C GLY A 61 22.42 26.67 -5.19
N ARG A 62 23.07 27.06 -6.29
CA ARG A 62 24.23 27.98 -6.29
C ARG A 62 23.83 29.39 -5.86
N VAL A 63 22.68 29.89 -6.32
CA VAL A 63 22.11 31.17 -5.91
C VAL A 63 21.80 31.17 -4.42
N LEU A 64 21.19 30.10 -3.88
CA LEU A 64 20.94 29.95 -2.45
C LEU A 64 22.23 29.97 -1.62
N MET A 65 23.29 29.31 -2.09
CA MET A 65 24.59 29.33 -1.44
C MET A 65 25.17 30.75 -1.38
N ALA A 66 25.09 31.52 -2.48
CA ALA A 66 25.50 32.92 -2.50
C ALA A 66 24.61 33.80 -1.60
N MET A 67 23.30 33.56 -1.61
CA MET A 67 22.32 34.32 -0.81
C MET A 67 22.50 34.13 0.70
N ARG A 68 23.07 33.00 1.14
CA ARG A 68 23.40 32.78 2.56
C ARG A 68 24.41 33.79 3.10
N ALA A 69 25.23 34.41 2.25
CA ALA A 69 26.16 35.46 2.65
C ALA A 69 25.48 36.81 2.88
N ILE A 70 24.28 37.04 2.34
CA ILE A 70 23.58 38.35 2.38
C ILE A 70 23.44 38.91 3.79
N PRO A 71 22.97 38.16 4.81
CA PRO A 71 22.79 38.73 6.15
C PRO A 71 24.12 39.16 6.77
N TRP A 72 25.19 38.40 6.52
CA TRP A 72 26.53 38.72 6.99
C TRP A 72 27.11 39.93 6.27
N LEU A 73 26.92 40.03 4.96
CA LEU A 73 27.32 41.19 4.17
C LEU A 73 26.57 42.45 4.62
N LEU A 74 25.26 42.37 4.84
CA LEU A 74 24.47 43.49 5.33
C LEU A 74 24.86 43.90 6.76
N ALA A 75 25.14 42.93 7.64
CA ALA A 75 25.63 43.22 8.98
C ALA A 75 27.02 43.89 8.96
N ALA A 76 27.93 43.41 8.09
CA ALA A 76 29.23 44.01 7.90
C ALA A 76 29.13 45.43 7.31
N LEU A 77 28.27 45.63 6.29
CA LEU A 77 27.99 46.96 5.72
C LEU A 77 27.39 47.90 6.75
N PHE A 78 26.48 47.41 7.59
CA PHE A 78 25.90 48.19 8.67
C PHE A 78 26.97 48.64 9.67
N GLY A 79 27.82 47.73 10.13
CA GLY A 79 28.94 48.07 11.02
C GLY A 79 29.94 49.04 10.38
N PHE A 80 30.26 48.83 9.10
CA PHE A 80 31.15 49.70 8.33
C PHE A 80 30.57 51.10 8.12
N SER A 81 29.25 51.25 7.99
CA SER A 81 28.56 52.55 7.82
C SER A 81 28.70 53.51 9.02
N PHE A 82 29.22 53.04 10.16
CA PHE A 82 29.60 53.90 11.29
C PHE A 82 31.02 54.46 11.16
N VAL A 83 31.90 53.77 10.44
CA VAL A 83 33.28 54.18 10.18
C VAL A 83 33.35 55.08 8.95
N TRP A 84 32.59 54.74 7.92
CA TRP A 84 32.58 55.47 6.65
C TRP A 84 31.23 55.34 5.94
N ASP A 85 30.64 56.47 5.60
CA ASP A 85 29.48 56.62 4.70
C ASP A 85 29.75 57.76 3.72
N PHE A 86 28.83 58.03 2.79
CA PHE A 86 28.96 59.08 1.78
C PHE A 86 28.64 60.49 2.30
N ASP A 87 28.98 60.76 3.56
CA ASP A 87 28.69 62.03 4.23
C ASP A 87 29.42 63.18 3.51
N GLY A 88 28.67 64.24 3.16
CA GLY A 88 29.18 65.39 2.41
C GLY A 88 29.36 65.18 0.91
N VAL A 89 29.06 64.00 0.36
CA VAL A 89 29.07 63.74 -1.08
C VAL A 89 27.72 64.14 -1.68
N VAL A 90 27.73 65.15 -2.56
CA VAL A 90 26.55 65.56 -3.33
C VAL A 90 26.79 65.25 -4.80
N LEU A 91 26.01 64.34 -5.36
CA LEU A 91 26.03 64.08 -6.80
C LEU A 91 25.11 65.09 -7.49
N GLN A 92 25.55 65.66 -8.61
CA GLN A 92 24.75 66.59 -9.43
C GLN A 92 24.43 66.04 -10.84
N PRO A 93 23.77 64.86 -10.96
CA PRO A 93 23.34 64.39 -12.27
C PRO A 93 22.22 65.28 -12.80
N PHE A 94 22.35 65.74 -14.05
CA PHE A 94 21.35 66.55 -14.75
C PHE A 94 20.90 67.83 -13.99
N GLY A 95 21.77 68.40 -13.14
CA GLY A 95 21.49 69.63 -12.38
C GLY A 95 20.72 69.46 -11.07
N TYR A 96 20.41 68.22 -10.66
CA TYR A 96 19.75 67.93 -9.39
C TYR A 96 20.77 67.56 -8.30
N ALA A 97 20.75 68.24 -7.16
CA ALA A 97 21.61 67.92 -6.02
C ALA A 97 21.08 66.70 -5.25
N LEU A 98 21.83 65.60 -5.28
CA LEU A 98 21.52 64.36 -4.57
C LEU A 98 22.50 64.17 -3.41
N PRO A 99 22.11 64.50 -2.17
CA PRO A 99 22.94 64.22 -1.00
C PRO A 99 22.98 62.72 -0.76
N MET A 100 24.20 62.16 -0.71
CA MET A 100 24.44 60.72 -0.50
C MET A 100 24.51 60.30 0.97
N GLU A 101 24.18 61.22 1.87
CA GLU A 101 24.23 61.02 3.32
C GLU A 101 23.45 59.77 3.76
N ASN A 102 24.04 59.01 4.68
CA ASN A 102 23.46 57.81 5.27
C ASN A 102 23.03 56.70 4.29
N LEU A 103 23.45 56.74 3.02
CA LEU A 103 23.03 55.78 2.02
C LEU A 103 23.36 54.35 2.47
N LEU A 104 24.63 54.07 2.81
CA LEU A 104 25.04 52.71 3.19
C LEU A 104 24.28 52.23 4.44
N ARG A 105 24.10 53.12 5.41
CA ARG A 105 23.37 52.80 6.65
C ARG A 105 21.91 52.47 6.38
N VAL A 106 21.19 53.28 5.60
CA VAL A 106 19.77 53.07 5.30
C VAL A 106 19.58 51.77 4.51
N LEU A 107 20.44 51.48 3.55
CA LEU A 107 20.40 50.24 2.77
C LEU A 107 20.65 49.01 3.65
N ALA A 108 21.70 49.05 4.47
CA ALA A 108 22.06 47.93 5.33
C ALA A 108 21.00 47.65 6.41
N VAL A 109 20.49 48.70 7.08
CA VAL A 109 19.42 48.57 8.09
C VAL A 109 18.14 48.02 7.46
N SER A 110 17.71 48.58 6.32
CA SER A 110 16.48 48.15 5.65
C SER A 110 16.59 46.69 5.18
N GLY A 111 17.76 46.30 4.65
CA GLY A 111 18.07 44.91 4.30
C GLY A 111 18.06 43.98 5.51
N LEU A 112 18.70 44.35 6.62
CA LEU A 112 18.71 43.56 7.85
C LEU A 112 17.31 43.38 8.44
N ILE A 113 16.49 44.44 8.44
CA ILE A 113 15.10 44.37 8.87
C ILE A 113 14.31 43.43 7.95
N GLY A 114 14.48 43.54 6.63
CA GLY A 114 13.82 42.65 5.66
C GLY A 114 14.19 41.17 5.83
N PHE A 115 15.46 40.88 6.12
CA PHE A 115 15.90 39.52 6.45
C PHE A 115 15.33 39.04 7.80
N PHE A 116 15.45 39.87 8.85
CA PHE A 116 15.07 39.51 10.21
C PHE A 116 13.56 39.27 10.34
N THR A 117 12.75 40.15 9.76
CA THR A 117 11.29 40.03 9.77
C THR A 117 10.83 38.74 9.11
N ASN A 118 11.41 38.38 7.97
CA ASN A 118 11.02 37.15 7.30
C ASN A 118 11.57 35.89 8.00
N TRP A 119 12.79 35.96 8.57
CA TRP A 119 13.30 34.90 9.44
C TRP A 119 12.39 34.67 10.65
N LEU A 120 11.90 35.75 11.27
CA LEU A 120 10.99 35.69 12.41
C LEU A 120 9.64 35.09 12.01
N ALA A 121 9.06 35.53 10.88
CA ALA A 121 7.78 35.02 10.37
C ALA A 121 7.85 33.51 10.08
N ILE A 122 8.91 33.05 9.40
CA ILE A 122 9.13 31.62 9.13
C ILE A 122 9.35 30.86 10.44
N THR A 123 10.08 31.43 11.39
CA THR A 123 10.30 30.79 12.70
C THR A 123 8.98 30.63 13.47
N MET A 124 8.11 31.65 13.45
CA MET A 124 6.78 31.65 14.08
C MET A 124 5.79 30.69 13.41
N LEU A 125 6.03 30.31 12.15
CA LEU A 125 5.21 29.31 11.46
C LEU A 125 5.32 27.93 12.14
N PHE A 126 6.52 27.56 12.61
CA PHE A 126 6.81 26.23 13.17
C PHE A 126 7.02 26.21 14.69
N ASN A 127 7.50 27.31 15.27
CA ASN A 127 7.80 27.42 16.70
C ASN A 127 6.99 28.56 17.35
N PRO A 128 6.65 28.48 18.65
CA PRO A 128 6.87 27.36 19.58
C PRO A 128 5.85 26.23 19.38
N ARG A 129 6.26 24.99 19.67
CA ARG A 129 5.42 23.78 19.52
C ARG A 129 4.21 23.78 20.43
N GLU A 130 4.42 24.18 21.67
CA GLU A 130 3.40 24.32 22.70
C GLU A 130 3.03 25.79 22.89
N ARG A 131 1.80 26.04 23.32
CA ARG A 131 1.31 27.39 23.56
C ARG A 131 2.08 28.05 24.70
N ARG A 132 2.83 29.11 24.39
CA ARG A 132 3.51 29.94 25.38
C ARG A 132 2.67 31.17 25.74
N PRO A 133 2.78 31.72 26.97
CA PRO A 133 1.96 32.84 27.43
C PRO A 133 2.11 34.13 26.60
N ILE A 134 3.31 34.41 26.10
CA ILE A 134 3.63 35.68 25.40
C ILE A 134 3.63 35.50 23.88
N PHE A 135 4.28 34.44 23.39
CA PHE A 135 4.49 34.22 21.95
C PHE A 135 3.41 33.35 21.30
N GLY A 136 2.41 32.89 22.07
CA GLY A 136 1.39 31.97 21.57
C GLY A 136 1.98 30.62 21.17
N GLN A 137 1.36 29.97 20.18
CA GLN A 137 1.81 28.73 19.56
C GLN A 137 2.13 29.01 18.09
N GLY A 138 3.09 28.28 17.51
CA GLY A 138 3.36 28.39 16.08
C GLY A 138 2.14 28.04 15.23
N LEU A 139 2.01 28.67 14.06
CA LEU A 139 0.79 28.56 13.24
C LEU A 139 0.51 27.12 12.78
N ILE A 140 1.52 26.36 12.33
CA ILE A 140 1.37 24.96 11.91
C ILE A 140 0.97 24.05 13.09
N PRO A 141 1.69 24.04 14.23
CA PRO A 141 1.28 23.27 15.41
C PRO A 141 -0.15 23.62 15.87
N SER A 142 -0.52 24.89 15.85
CA SER A 142 -1.86 25.35 16.28
C SER A 142 -3.01 24.89 15.38
N GLN A 143 -2.72 24.59 14.09
CA GLN A 143 -3.71 24.12 13.11
C GLN A 143 -3.52 22.64 12.76
N ARG A 144 -2.84 21.88 13.62
CA ARG A 144 -2.48 20.48 13.38
C ARG A 144 -3.65 19.65 12.86
N GLU A 145 -4.79 19.62 13.56
CA GLU A 145 -5.96 18.83 13.16
C GLU A 145 -6.43 19.18 11.74
N ARG A 146 -6.43 20.47 11.40
CA ARG A 146 -6.84 20.95 10.08
C ARG A 146 -5.85 20.54 9.01
N VAL A 147 -4.54 20.60 9.29
CA VAL A 147 -3.49 20.13 8.37
C VAL A 147 -3.62 18.64 8.13
N VAL A 148 -3.81 17.85 9.20
CA VAL A 148 -4.01 16.39 9.10
C VAL A 148 -5.24 16.05 8.27
N TYR A 149 -6.38 16.69 8.55
CA TYR A 149 -7.61 16.53 7.77
C TYR A 149 -7.39 16.82 6.28
N ARG A 150 -6.76 17.96 5.95
CA ARG A 150 -6.50 18.36 4.57
C ARG A 150 -5.55 17.41 3.85
N LEU A 151 -4.52 16.95 4.54
CA LEU A 151 -3.56 16.00 4.00
C LEU A 151 -4.21 14.64 3.75
N ALA A 152 -4.96 14.10 4.73
CA ALA A 152 -5.69 12.85 4.58
C ALA A 152 -6.68 12.90 3.42
N LYS A 153 -7.43 14.00 3.32
CA LYS A 153 -8.36 14.24 2.22
C LYS A 153 -7.65 14.30 0.87
N ALA A 154 -6.61 15.12 0.73
CA ALA A 154 -5.89 15.24 -0.54
C ALA A 154 -5.27 13.91 -0.99
N VAL A 155 -4.68 13.15 -0.06
CA VAL A 155 -4.09 11.84 -0.41
C VAL A 155 -5.18 10.82 -0.78
N SER A 156 -6.28 10.76 -0.02
CA SER A 156 -7.37 9.82 -0.29
C SER A 156 -8.13 10.16 -1.58
N ASP A 157 -8.31 11.44 -1.90
CA ASP A 157 -9.09 11.86 -3.06
C ASP A 157 -8.23 11.86 -4.34
N GLU A 158 -6.98 12.33 -4.26
CA GLU A 158 -6.15 12.61 -5.45
C GLU A 158 -5.04 11.59 -5.70
N LEU A 159 -4.55 10.87 -4.67
CA LEU A 159 -3.37 10.01 -4.79
C LEU A 159 -3.68 8.51 -4.68
N ILE A 160 -4.49 8.13 -3.69
CA ILE A 160 -4.80 6.75 -3.35
C ILE A 160 -6.32 6.64 -3.19
N ASN A 161 -7.02 6.63 -4.33
CA ASN A 161 -8.45 6.38 -4.39
C ASN A 161 -8.74 5.01 -5.04
N GLU A 162 -9.99 4.58 -4.92
CA GLU A 162 -10.46 3.30 -5.45
C GLU A 162 -10.13 3.14 -6.95
N GLU A 163 -10.39 4.17 -7.76
CA GLU A 163 -10.18 4.15 -9.21
C GLU A 163 -8.71 3.92 -9.56
N ILE A 164 -7.79 4.67 -8.94
CA ILE A 164 -6.35 4.55 -9.15
C ILE A 164 -5.86 3.15 -8.74
N ILE A 165 -6.36 2.60 -7.62
CA ILE A 165 -5.97 1.26 -7.17
C ILE A 165 -6.46 0.20 -8.17
N LYS A 166 -7.72 0.27 -8.61
CA LYS A 166 -8.29 -0.65 -9.61
C LYS A 166 -7.50 -0.59 -10.91
N GLN A 167 -7.22 0.62 -11.41
CA GLN A 167 -6.38 0.83 -12.59
C GLN A 167 -5.00 0.20 -12.43
N LYS A 168 -4.34 0.39 -11.28
CA LYS A 168 -3.01 -0.20 -11.04
C LYS A 168 -3.02 -1.72 -10.94
N ILE A 169 -4.08 -2.32 -10.40
CA ILE A 169 -4.26 -3.77 -10.35
C ILE A 169 -4.37 -4.36 -11.77
N GLU A 170 -5.11 -3.68 -12.64
CA GLU A 170 -5.27 -4.05 -14.04
C GLU A 170 -3.98 -3.85 -14.84
N GLU A 171 -3.35 -2.67 -14.75
CA GLU A 171 -2.09 -2.36 -15.45
C GLU A 171 -0.95 -3.33 -15.06
N ALA A 172 -0.86 -3.69 -13.78
CA ALA A 172 0.14 -4.63 -13.30
C ALA A 172 -0.23 -6.10 -13.54
N GLN A 173 -1.38 -6.38 -14.17
CA GLN A 173 -1.89 -7.72 -14.47
C GLN A 173 -1.83 -8.64 -13.23
N ILE A 174 -2.19 -8.09 -12.06
CA ILE A 174 -2.06 -8.80 -10.78
C ILE A 174 -2.91 -10.07 -10.81
N ILE A 175 -4.17 -9.98 -11.22
CA ILE A 175 -5.10 -11.12 -11.20
C ILE A 175 -4.59 -12.27 -12.11
N PRO A 176 -4.25 -12.04 -13.40
CA PRO A 176 -3.63 -13.06 -14.24
C PRO A 176 -2.36 -13.67 -13.64
N LYS A 177 -1.46 -12.84 -13.12
CA LYS A 177 -0.18 -13.28 -12.54
C LYS A 177 -0.40 -14.24 -11.37
N TYR A 178 -1.30 -13.91 -10.45
CA TYR A 178 -1.59 -14.77 -9.29
C TYR A 178 -2.38 -16.03 -9.69
N ARG A 179 -3.23 -15.98 -10.71
CA ARG A 179 -3.89 -17.16 -11.29
C ARG A 179 -2.87 -18.14 -11.86
N GLU A 180 -1.97 -17.67 -12.71
CA GLU A 180 -0.92 -18.50 -13.31
C GLU A 180 -0.03 -19.14 -12.23
N MET A 181 0.34 -18.36 -11.21
CA MET A 181 1.09 -18.89 -10.06
C MET A 181 0.28 -19.97 -9.31
N ALA A 182 -1.01 -19.75 -9.06
CA ALA A 182 -1.85 -20.74 -8.37
C ALA A 182 -1.98 -22.04 -9.17
N LEU A 183 -2.15 -21.95 -10.49
CA LEU A 183 -2.18 -23.11 -11.40
C LEU A 183 -0.84 -23.85 -11.38
N ALA A 184 0.26 -23.12 -11.49
CA ALA A 184 1.61 -23.70 -11.47
C ALA A 184 1.90 -24.42 -10.15
N VAL A 185 1.57 -23.81 -9.01
CA VAL A 185 1.73 -24.41 -7.68
C VAL A 185 0.84 -25.64 -7.54
N THR A 186 -0.43 -25.56 -7.95
CA THR A 186 -1.37 -26.68 -7.85
C THR A 186 -0.89 -27.87 -8.68
N ARG A 187 -0.47 -27.60 -9.92
CA ARG A 187 0.10 -28.62 -10.81
C ARG A 187 1.36 -29.24 -10.21
N GLY A 188 2.29 -28.41 -9.72
CA GLY A 188 3.53 -28.87 -9.09
C GLY A 188 3.29 -29.77 -7.87
N ILE A 189 2.29 -29.44 -7.04
CA ILE A 189 1.90 -30.28 -5.89
C ILE A 189 1.30 -31.60 -6.35
N LEU A 190 0.37 -31.57 -7.31
CA LEU A 190 -0.33 -32.77 -7.77
C LEU A 190 0.57 -33.71 -8.57
N GLU A 191 1.58 -33.20 -9.28
CA GLU A 191 2.58 -34.00 -9.99
C GLU A 191 3.73 -34.47 -9.07
N ASP A 192 3.83 -33.99 -7.83
CA ASP A 192 4.88 -34.40 -6.88
C ASP A 192 4.62 -35.83 -6.35
N PRO A 193 5.49 -36.80 -6.66
CA PRO A 193 5.30 -38.18 -6.23
C PRO A 193 5.36 -38.34 -4.71
N ASP A 194 6.07 -37.46 -4.00
CA ASP A 194 6.11 -37.50 -2.54
C ASP A 194 4.78 -37.00 -1.95
N PHE A 195 4.14 -35.99 -2.57
CA PHE A 195 2.82 -35.52 -2.17
C PHE A 195 1.77 -36.62 -2.35
N ARG A 196 1.77 -37.30 -3.49
CA ARG A 196 0.84 -38.43 -3.76
C ARG A 196 0.99 -39.53 -2.72
N ARG A 197 2.23 -39.92 -2.41
CA ARG A 197 2.53 -40.93 -1.40
C ARG A 197 2.05 -40.51 0.00
N ASP A 198 2.40 -39.29 0.42
CA ASP A 198 2.01 -38.75 1.72
C ASP A 198 0.47 -38.64 1.82
N LEU A 199 -0.21 -38.20 0.76
CA LEU A 199 -1.66 -38.10 0.70
C LEU A 199 -2.35 -39.46 0.77
N LYS A 200 -1.85 -40.47 0.03
CA LYS A 200 -2.35 -41.85 0.12
C LYS A 200 -2.18 -42.39 1.53
N SER A 201 -1.01 -42.21 2.15
CA SER A 201 -0.75 -42.65 3.52
C SER A 201 -1.69 -41.98 4.52
N ILE A 202 -1.90 -40.67 4.41
CA ILE A 202 -2.80 -39.94 5.31
C ILE A 202 -4.27 -40.39 5.12
N THR A 203 -4.68 -40.63 3.88
CA THR A 203 -6.02 -41.14 3.57
C THR A 203 -6.20 -42.58 4.05
N ALA A 204 -5.20 -43.45 3.84
CA ALA A 204 -5.20 -44.84 4.27
C ALA A 204 -5.43 -44.97 5.77
N ASP A 205 -4.59 -44.29 6.55
CA ASP A 205 -4.63 -44.31 8.01
C ASP A 205 -5.95 -43.72 8.55
N TYR A 206 -6.51 -42.70 7.89
CA TYR A 206 -7.84 -42.18 8.25
C TYR A 206 -8.95 -43.20 7.99
N VAL A 207 -9.00 -43.77 6.78
CA VAL A 207 -10.04 -44.74 6.41
C VAL A 207 -9.91 -46.02 7.23
N GLU A 208 -8.71 -46.51 7.47
CA GLU A 208 -8.44 -47.66 8.35
C GLU A 208 -8.92 -47.39 9.78
N THR A 209 -8.58 -46.23 10.35
CA THR A 209 -9.03 -45.83 11.70
C THR A 209 -10.56 -45.80 11.77
N VAL A 210 -11.21 -45.17 10.79
CA VAL A 210 -12.69 -45.05 10.73
C VAL A 210 -13.35 -46.42 10.56
N LEU A 211 -12.88 -47.26 9.63
CA LEU A 211 -13.45 -48.59 9.38
C LEU A 211 -13.15 -49.62 10.48
N THR A 212 -12.11 -49.38 11.28
CA THR A 212 -11.75 -50.24 12.41
C THR A 212 -12.55 -49.91 13.67
N SER A 213 -13.15 -48.72 13.76
CA SER A 213 -14.00 -48.34 14.88
C SER A 213 -15.27 -49.21 14.95
N ASP A 214 -15.56 -49.75 16.14
CA ASP A 214 -16.68 -50.67 16.33
C ASP A 214 -18.04 -50.01 16.05
N GLU A 215 -18.16 -48.71 16.34
CA GLU A 215 -19.39 -47.94 16.10
C GLU A 215 -19.67 -47.79 14.60
N VAL A 216 -18.68 -47.34 13.81
CA VAL A 216 -18.83 -47.19 12.35
C VAL A 216 -19.04 -48.55 11.70
N ARG A 217 -18.34 -49.59 12.14
CA ARG A 217 -18.54 -50.96 11.64
C ARG A 217 -19.98 -51.42 11.85
N THR A 218 -20.50 -51.27 13.06
CA THR A 218 -21.88 -51.66 13.39
C THR A 218 -22.88 -50.90 12.53
N ARG A 219 -22.71 -49.58 12.37
CA ARG A 219 -23.55 -48.76 11.48
C ARG A 219 -23.45 -49.19 10.03
N ILE A 220 -22.26 -49.53 9.52
CA ILE A 220 -22.09 -50.04 8.15
C ILE A 220 -22.81 -51.38 7.98
N VAL A 221 -22.70 -52.30 8.95
CA VAL A 221 -23.39 -53.60 8.93
C VAL A 221 -24.91 -53.40 8.92
N GLU A 222 -25.45 -52.56 9.80
CA GLU A 222 -26.89 -52.28 9.88
C GLU A 222 -27.40 -51.59 8.60
N PHE A 223 -26.71 -50.54 8.15
CA PHE A 223 -27.04 -49.83 6.93
C PHE A 223 -27.01 -50.75 5.70
N THR A 224 -25.98 -51.60 5.61
CA THR A 224 -25.86 -52.54 4.48
C THR A 224 -26.97 -53.58 4.53
N ALA A 225 -27.32 -54.10 5.72
CA ALA A 225 -28.42 -55.04 5.88
C ALA A 225 -29.76 -54.43 5.43
N GLU A 226 -30.04 -53.19 5.83
CA GLU A 226 -31.25 -52.45 5.44
C GLU A 226 -31.29 -52.19 3.93
N LYS A 227 -30.19 -51.67 3.35
CA LYS A 227 -30.12 -51.38 1.92
C LYS A 227 -30.22 -52.64 1.05
N LEU A 228 -29.68 -53.77 1.50
CA LEU A 228 -29.81 -55.04 0.79
C LEU A 228 -31.28 -55.49 0.71
N GLU A 229 -32.06 -55.28 1.77
CA GLU A 229 -33.50 -55.56 1.79
C GLU A 229 -34.29 -54.62 0.89
N GLU A 230 -33.94 -53.34 0.86
CA GLU A 230 -34.55 -52.33 -0.01
C GLU A 230 -34.30 -52.65 -1.49
N TYR A 231 -33.06 -52.95 -1.88
CA TYR A 231 -32.68 -53.24 -3.26
C TYR A 231 -33.27 -54.56 -3.80
N LEU A 232 -33.39 -55.59 -2.96
CA LEU A 232 -33.92 -56.89 -3.38
C LEU A 232 -35.46 -56.94 -3.41
N GLY A 233 -36.13 -55.94 -2.83
CA GLY A 233 -37.58 -55.73 -2.92
C GLY A 233 -38.42 -56.95 -2.52
N GLU A 234 -39.58 -57.12 -3.18
CA GLU A 234 -40.47 -58.29 -3.00
C GLU A 234 -40.18 -59.45 -3.97
N GLY A 235 -39.07 -59.39 -4.72
CA GLY A 235 -38.67 -60.44 -5.65
C GLY A 235 -38.27 -61.74 -4.94
N VAL A 236 -38.11 -62.83 -5.71
CA VAL A 236 -37.70 -64.15 -5.20
C VAL A 236 -36.40 -64.07 -4.37
N GLY A 237 -35.45 -63.21 -4.78
CA GLY A 237 -34.22 -62.95 -4.03
C GLY A 237 -34.43 -62.22 -2.70
N GLY A 238 -35.34 -61.24 -2.65
CA GLY A 238 -35.69 -60.52 -1.43
C GLY A 238 -36.44 -61.39 -0.42
N LEU A 239 -37.37 -62.24 -0.89
CA LEU A 239 -38.05 -63.24 -0.06
C LEU A 239 -37.06 -64.26 0.52
N ALA A 240 -36.12 -64.75 -0.29
CA ALA A 240 -35.08 -65.67 0.17
C ALA A 240 -34.14 -65.03 1.20
N LEU A 241 -33.73 -63.77 0.97
CA LEU A 241 -32.90 -63.01 1.92
C LEU A 241 -33.64 -62.79 3.25
N LYS A 242 -34.89 -62.33 3.20
CA LYS A 242 -35.73 -62.12 4.39
C LYS A 242 -35.93 -63.42 5.17
N ALA A 243 -36.19 -64.54 4.47
CA ALA A 243 -36.29 -65.86 5.10
C ALA A 243 -34.97 -66.30 5.75
N TYR A 244 -33.84 -66.08 5.07
CA TYR A 244 -32.52 -66.42 5.62
C TYR A 244 -32.16 -65.57 6.85
N ARG A 245 -32.44 -64.26 6.82
CA ARG A 245 -32.25 -63.36 7.97
C ARG A 245 -33.15 -63.76 9.14
N PHE A 246 -34.42 -64.08 8.90
CA PHE A 246 -35.36 -64.47 9.96
C PHE A 246 -35.01 -65.83 10.58
N LEU A 247 -34.55 -66.78 9.78
CA LEU A 247 -34.20 -68.13 10.25
C LEU A 247 -32.80 -68.22 10.87
N ASN A 248 -31.87 -67.36 10.47
CA ASN A 248 -30.46 -67.39 10.89
C ASN A 248 -29.87 -65.98 11.05
N GLU A 249 -30.50 -65.13 11.86
CA GLU A 249 -30.10 -63.73 12.04
C GLU A 249 -28.63 -63.59 12.45
N ASP A 250 -28.19 -64.41 13.42
CA ASP A 250 -26.81 -64.39 13.91
C ASP A 250 -25.81 -64.78 12.83
N ASP A 251 -26.15 -65.72 11.94
CA ASP A 251 -25.26 -66.13 10.85
C ASP A 251 -25.15 -65.06 9.77
N PHE A 252 -26.27 -64.41 9.45
CA PHE A 252 -26.30 -63.29 8.51
C PHE A 252 -25.46 -62.12 9.02
N LYS A 253 -25.68 -61.68 10.26
CA LYS A 253 -24.91 -60.60 10.90
C LYS A 253 -23.42 -60.94 10.96
N ARG A 254 -23.04 -62.17 11.36
CA ARG A 254 -21.62 -62.60 11.38
C ARG A 254 -20.97 -62.59 9.99
N ARG A 255 -21.69 -62.97 8.93
CA ARG A 255 -21.16 -62.95 7.56
C ARG A 255 -20.97 -61.52 7.06
N LEU A 256 -21.93 -60.66 7.33
CA LEU A 256 -21.86 -59.25 6.96
C LEU A 256 -20.74 -58.54 7.72
N ASP A 257 -20.64 -58.80 9.02
CA ASP A 257 -19.56 -58.32 9.87
C ASP A 257 -18.18 -58.78 9.35
N LYS A 258 -18.01 -60.08 9.02
CA LYS A 258 -16.79 -60.60 8.38
C LYS A 258 -16.46 -59.92 7.04
N ALA A 259 -17.47 -59.60 6.24
CA ALA A 259 -17.27 -58.91 4.97
C ALA A 259 -16.79 -57.47 5.20
N VAL A 260 -17.36 -56.75 6.17
CA VAL A 260 -16.93 -55.39 6.54
C VAL A 260 -15.51 -55.38 7.11
N HIS A 261 -15.14 -56.39 7.91
CA HIS A 261 -13.77 -56.56 8.43
C HIS A 261 -12.71 -56.76 7.34
N ALA A 262 -13.09 -57.23 6.15
CA ALA A 262 -12.16 -57.43 5.04
C ALA A 262 -11.98 -56.17 4.16
N ILE A 263 -12.74 -55.10 4.41
CA ILE A 263 -12.64 -53.85 3.64
C ILE A 263 -11.29 -53.15 3.85
N PRO A 264 -10.81 -52.93 5.09
CA PRO A 264 -9.52 -52.25 5.31
C PRO A 264 -8.34 -52.95 4.64
N SER A 265 -8.34 -54.29 4.62
CA SER A 265 -7.26 -55.09 4.00
C SER A 265 -7.14 -54.95 2.48
N ASN A 266 -8.14 -54.38 1.81
CA ASN A 266 -8.11 -54.14 0.36
C ASN A 266 -8.05 -52.64 0.02
N LEU A 267 -7.77 -51.79 1.01
CA LEU A 267 -7.81 -50.34 0.87
C LEU A 267 -6.76 -49.82 -0.13
N ASP A 268 -5.59 -50.47 -0.21
CA ASP A 268 -4.53 -50.11 -1.16
C ASP A 268 -5.02 -50.08 -2.62
N VAL A 269 -5.85 -51.05 -3.01
CA VAL A 269 -6.42 -51.14 -4.37
C VAL A 269 -7.33 -49.94 -4.66
N VAL A 270 -8.07 -49.48 -3.66
CA VAL A 270 -8.97 -48.31 -3.78
C VAL A 270 -8.17 -47.02 -3.81
N LEU A 271 -7.10 -46.92 -3.01
CA LEU A 271 -6.23 -45.76 -2.94
C LEU A 271 -5.37 -45.59 -4.20
N ASP A 272 -5.10 -46.66 -4.94
CA ASP A 272 -4.41 -46.55 -6.24
C ASP A 272 -5.23 -45.80 -7.29
N GLY A 273 -6.57 -45.89 -7.23
CA GLY A 273 -7.45 -45.05 -8.06
C GLY A 273 -7.36 -43.55 -7.76
N MET A 274 -6.74 -43.15 -6.64
CA MET A 274 -6.51 -41.73 -6.35
C MET A 274 -5.55 -41.08 -7.34
N ASP A 275 -4.59 -41.81 -7.89
CA ASP A 275 -3.63 -41.22 -8.84
C ASP A 275 -4.33 -40.75 -10.12
N GLU A 276 -5.27 -41.54 -10.64
CA GLU A 276 -6.10 -41.18 -11.80
C GLU A 276 -6.93 -39.92 -11.52
N LEU A 277 -7.51 -39.82 -10.32
CA LEU A 277 -8.26 -38.62 -9.91
C LEU A 277 -7.35 -37.40 -9.80
N LEU A 278 -6.15 -37.54 -9.24
CA LEU A 278 -5.18 -36.46 -9.11
C LEU A 278 -4.67 -35.98 -10.49
N ASP A 279 -4.59 -36.87 -11.48
CA ASP A 279 -4.19 -36.54 -12.85
C ASP A 279 -5.25 -35.71 -13.60
N GLU A 280 -6.53 -35.88 -13.27
CA GLU A 280 -7.62 -35.10 -13.88
C GLU A 280 -7.79 -33.68 -13.30
N ILE A 281 -7.42 -33.47 -12.03
CA ILE A 281 -7.66 -32.20 -11.33
C ILE A 281 -7.05 -30.99 -12.07
N PRO A 282 -5.77 -31.01 -12.51
CA PRO A 282 -5.17 -29.86 -13.19
C PRO A 282 -5.97 -29.43 -14.42
N GLN A 283 -6.42 -30.38 -15.24
CA GLN A 283 -7.18 -30.13 -16.45
C GLN A 283 -8.58 -29.55 -16.14
N ARG A 284 -9.24 -30.06 -15.09
CA ARG A 284 -10.52 -29.52 -14.63
C ARG A 284 -10.41 -28.11 -14.06
N ILE A 285 -9.30 -27.77 -13.42
CA ILE A 285 -9.05 -26.41 -12.93
C ILE A 285 -8.74 -25.48 -14.11
N GLU A 286 -7.90 -25.92 -15.05
CA GLU A 286 -7.51 -25.15 -16.23
C GLU A 286 -8.71 -24.84 -17.13
N SER A 287 -9.62 -25.79 -17.34
CA SER A 287 -10.88 -25.56 -18.08
C SER A 287 -11.83 -24.54 -17.42
N ARG A 288 -11.61 -24.21 -16.14
CA ARG A 288 -12.37 -23.19 -15.38
C ARG A 288 -11.53 -21.97 -15.02
N ALA A 289 -10.39 -21.77 -15.69
CA ALA A 289 -9.48 -20.68 -15.37
C ALA A 289 -10.11 -19.29 -15.53
N GLU A 290 -11.01 -19.10 -16.49
CA GLU A 290 -11.75 -17.84 -16.69
C GLU A 290 -12.74 -17.56 -15.56
N ASP A 291 -13.47 -18.59 -15.09
CA ASP A 291 -14.36 -18.46 -13.93
C ASP A 291 -13.55 -18.06 -12.69
N ILE A 292 -12.42 -18.74 -12.45
CA ILE A 292 -11.51 -18.45 -11.33
C ILE A 292 -11.01 -17.00 -11.40
N GLU A 293 -10.64 -16.54 -12.60
CA GLU A 293 -10.24 -15.15 -12.82
C GLU A 293 -11.37 -14.17 -12.51
N MET A 294 -12.60 -14.45 -12.93
CA MET A 294 -13.75 -13.61 -12.64
C MET A 294 -14.03 -13.52 -11.13
N TYR A 295 -13.97 -14.65 -10.42
CA TYR A 295 -14.12 -14.67 -8.96
C TYR A 295 -12.98 -13.92 -8.27
N ALA A 296 -11.72 -14.14 -8.68
CA ALA A 296 -10.57 -13.42 -8.16
C ALA A 296 -10.71 -11.91 -8.37
N THR A 297 -11.18 -11.50 -9.56
CA THR A 297 -11.46 -10.10 -9.90
C THR A 297 -12.50 -9.51 -8.96
N ARG A 298 -13.63 -10.19 -8.75
CA ARG A 298 -14.67 -9.72 -7.81
C ARG A 298 -14.16 -9.60 -6.37
N ILE A 299 -13.35 -10.55 -5.91
CA ILE A 299 -12.76 -10.52 -4.57
C ILE A 299 -11.80 -9.34 -4.43
N VAL A 300 -10.87 -9.19 -5.39
CA VAL A 300 -9.85 -8.14 -5.37
C VAL A 300 -10.48 -6.76 -5.49
N LEU A 301 -11.37 -6.55 -6.47
CA LEU A 301 -12.04 -5.26 -6.67
C LEU A 301 -13.01 -4.94 -5.52
N GLY A 302 -13.74 -5.93 -5.02
CA GLY A 302 -14.63 -5.77 -3.86
C GLY A 302 -13.85 -5.43 -2.58
N PHE A 303 -12.63 -5.93 -2.42
CA PHE A 303 -11.76 -5.50 -1.32
C PHE A 303 -11.37 -4.02 -1.45
N VAL A 304 -11.03 -3.57 -2.67
CA VAL A 304 -10.66 -2.17 -2.94
C VAL A 304 -11.84 -1.22 -2.69
N GLU A 305 -13.05 -1.61 -3.09
CA GLU A 305 -14.29 -0.84 -2.84
C GLU A 305 -14.59 -0.64 -1.35
N ASN A 306 -14.22 -1.60 -0.51
CA ASN A 306 -14.43 -1.53 0.94
C ASN A 306 -13.24 -0.91 1.69
N LEU A 307 -12.20 -0.47 0.98
CA LEU A 307 -11.00 0.10 1.59
C LEU A 307 -11.20 1.59 1.90
N ASP A 308 -11.45 1.91 3.17
CA ASP A 308 -11.51 3.30 3.63
C ASP A 308 -10.09 3.88 3.82
N VAL A 309 -9.51 4.34 2.70
CA VAL A 309 -8.18 4.96 2.67
C VAL A 309 -8.13 6.23 3.53
N TYR A 310 -9.18 7.05 3.50
CA TYR A 310 -9.25 8.28 4.28
C TYR A 310 -9.10 7.99 5.78
N SER A 311 -9.90 7.07 6.33
CA SER A 311 -9.83 6.72 7.76
C SER A 311 -8.50 6.05 8.12
N MET A 312 -7.93 5.26 7.22
CA MET A 312 -6.60 4.65 7.42
C MET A 312 -5.51 5.72 7.56
N ILE A 313 -5.49 6.70 6.66
CA ILE A 313 -4.53 7.80 6.68
C ILE A 313 -4.77 8.70 7.90
N MET A 314 -6.02 9.06 8.17
CA MET A 314 -6.39 9.87 9.33
C MET A 314 -5.92 9.23 10.64
N THR A 315 -6.16 7.93 10.81
CA THR A 315 -5.74 7.18 12.00
C THR A 315 -4.21 7.11 12.12
N ASN A 316 -3.51 6.91 10.99
CA ASN A 316 -2.05 6.83 10.98
C ASN A 316 -1.40 8.19 11.29
N ILE A 317 -1.87 9.28 10.67
CA ILE A 317 -1.31 10.62 10.90
C ILE A 317 -1.69 11.16 12.28
N SER A 318 -2.87 10.79 12.80
CA SER A 318 -3.28 11.21 14.16
C SER A 318 -2.36 10.65 15.24
N ARG A 319 -1.67 9.52 14.99
CA ARG A 319 -0.67 8.95 15.90
C ARG A 319 0.64 9.73 15.92
N TYR A 320 0.89 10.60 14.94
CA TYR A 320 2.13 11.36 14.90
C TYR A 320 2.15 12.39 16.03
N ASP A 321 3.29 12.64 16.65
CA ASP A 321 3.40 13.76 17.59
C ASP A 321 3.61 15.09 16.84
N GLU A 322 3.54 16.22 17.55
CA GLU A 322 3.78 17.55 16.98
C GLU A 322 5.14 17.64 16.26
N ARG A 323 6.14 16.90 16.75
CA ARG A 323 7.52 16.95 16.21
C ARG A 323 7.62 16.22 14.89
N GLN A 324 6.98 15.06 14.76
CA GLN A 324 6.97 14.25 13.55
C GLN A 324 6.26 14.97 12.40
N LEU A 325 5.11 15.61 12.67
CA LEU A 325 4.40 16.40 11.67
C LEU A 325 5.23 17.61 11.22
N GLU A 326 5.88 18.30 12.18
CA GLU A 326 6.78 19.40 11.88
C GLU A 326 7.97 18.95 11.03
N ASP A 327 8.62 17.84 11.38
CA ASP A 327 9.77 17.31 10.65
C ASP A 327 9.40 16.90 9.23
N LEU A 328 8.21 16.31 9.04
CA LEU A 328 7.68 15.95 7.73
C LEU A 328 7.51 17.21 6.86
N LEU A 329 6.90 18.26 7.40
CA LEU A 329 6.67 19.52 6.69
C LEU A 329 7.98 20.31 6.47
N LYS A 330 8.90 20.31 7.43
CA LYS A 330 10.19 21.01 7.31
C LYS A 330 11.09 20.35 6.28
N LYS A 331 11.16 19.02 6.24
CA LYS A 331 12.00 18.30 5.26
C LYS A 331 11.60 18.61 3.82
N THR A 332 10.32 18.88 3.56
CA THR A 332 9.83 19.19 2.22
C THR A 332 9.89 20.69 1.87
N THR A 333 9.84 21.60 2.86
CA THR A 333 9.69 23.05 2.61
C THR A 333 10.93 23.91 2.92
N ASN A 334 11.90 23.39 3.68
CA ASN A 334 12.98 24.23 4.24
C ASN A 334 13.83 24.98 3.19
N GLU A 335 14.12 24.38 2.04
CA GLU A 335 14.90 25.05 0.99
C GLU A 335 14.16 26.28 0.44
N GLN A 336 12.86 26.13 0.17
CA GLN A 336 12.00 27.20 -0.33
C GLN A 336 11.86 28.33 0.70
N LEU A 337 11.68 27.99 1.97
CA LEU A 337 11.59 28.97 3.05
C LEU A 337 12.89 29.77 3.21
N ASN A 338 14.05 29.11 3.09
CA ASN A 338 15.34 29.80 3.14
C ASN A 338 15.53 30.78 1.97
N TYR A 339 15.01 30.46 0.78
CA TYR A 339 15.01 31.41 -0.34
C TYR A 339 14.27 32.70 0.02
N ILE A 340 13.03 32.58 0.50
CA ILE A 340 12.21 33.74 0.90
C ILE A 340 12.95 34.54 1.98
N LYS A 341 13.57 33.85 2.96
CA LYS A 341 14.33 34.48 4.05
C LYS A 341 15.43 35.40 3.53
N TYR A 342 16.27 34.90 2.63
CA TYR A 342 17.37 35.70 2.08
C TYR A 342 16.88 36.73 1.07
N LEU A 343 15.85 36.42 0.28
CA LEU A 343 15.23 37.36 -0.64
C LEU A 343 14.66 38.58 0.10
N GLY A 344 14.08 38.37 1.28
CA GLY A 344 13.65 39.47 2.16
C GLY A 344 14.77 40.45 2.49
N GLY A 345 16.02 39.98 2.63
CA GLY A 345 17.19 40.84 2.82
C GLY A 345 17.54 41.67 1.57
N VAL A 346 17.50 41.04 0.38
CA VAL A 346 17.71 41.74 -0.89
C VAL A 346 16.63 42.80 -1.13
N LEU A 347 15.36 42.41 -0.99
CA LEU A 347 14.22 43.30 -1.15
C LEU A 347 14.23 44.41 -0.11
N GLY A 348 14.61 44.13 1.13
CA GLY A 348 14.79 45.16 2.16
C GLY A 348 15.87 46.17 1.78
N THR A 349 16.96 45.72 1.15
CA THR A 349 18.03 46.61 0.64
C THR A 349 17.50 47.48 -0.50
N ILE A 350 16.76 46.90 -1.45
CA ILE A 350 16.12 47.64 -2.54
C ILE A 350 15.08 48.63 -1.98
N GLY A 351 14.29 48.23 -0.99
CA GLY A 351 13.36 49.10 -0.28
C GLY A 351 14.07 50.25 0.44
N GLY A 352 15.26 50.00 0.98
CA GLY A 352 16.13 51.03 1.54
C GLY A 352 16.49 52.12 0.53
N LEU A 353 16.73 51.77 -0.75
CA LEU A 353 16.97 52.76 -1.82
C LEU A 353 15.73 53.67 -2.00
N VAL A 354 14.54 53.07 -1.96
CA VAL A 354 13.27 53.81 -2.05
C VAL A 354 13.05 54.71 -0.85
N ILE A 355 13.34 54.24 0.36
CA ILE A 355 13.26 55.06 1.59
C ILE A 355 14.25 56.22 1.53
N TRP A 356 15.46 55.97 1.03
CA TRP A 356 16.52 56.96 0.94
C TRP A 356 16.24 58.06 -0.10
N GLN A 357 15.80 57.70 -1.31
CA GLN A 357 15.40 58.66 -2.37
C GLN A 357 14.17 58.15 -3.13
N PRO A 358 12.94 58.52 -2.72
CA PRO A 358 11.71 57.93 -3.26
C PRO A 358 11.51 58.16 -4.76
N LEU A 359 11.64 59.40 -5.22
CA LEU A 359 11.28 59.77 -6.59
C LEU A 359 12.19 59.09 -7.63
N LEU A 360 13.51 59.17 -7.40
CA LEU A 360 14.50 58.58 -8.30
C LEU A 360 14.50 57.06 -8.25
N SER A 361 14.36 56.48 -7.06
CA SER A 361 14.33 55.02 -6.92
C SER A 361 13.10 54.41 -7.59
N VAL A 362 11.92 55.04 -7.49
CA VAL A 362 10.72 54.56 -8.18
C VAL A 362 10.88 54.66 -9.70
N ALA A 363 11.44 55.75 -10.22
CA ALA A 363 11.72 55.90 -11.64
C ALA A 363 12.74 54.86 -12.15
N LEU A 364 13.84 54.66 -11.41
CA LEU A 364 14.88 53.69 -11.73
C LEU A 364 14.35 52.25 -11.68
N LEU A 365 13.65 51.87 -10.61
CA LEU A 365 13.08 50.53 -10.48
C LEU A 365 11.98 50.28 -11.51
N GLY A 366 11.16 51.29 -11.82
CA GLY A 366 10.13 51.20 -12.85
C GLY A 366 10.72 50.99 -14.25
N THR A 367 11.76 51.73 -14.61
CA THR A 367 12.46 51.55 -15.89
C THR A 367 13.14 50.18 -15.98
N ILE A 368 13.87 49.76 -14.93
CA ILE A 368 14.46 48.41 -14.87
C ILE A 368 13.37 47.34 -15.00
N GLY A 369 12.27 47.46 -14.26
CA GLY A 369 11.16 46.51 -14.33
C GLY A 369 10.54 46.39 -15.72
N LEU A 370 10.26 47.51 -16.38
CA LEU A 370 9.74 47.54 -17.75
C LEU A 370 10.71 46.92 -18.76
N THR A 371 12.01 47.20 -18.63
CA THR A 371 13.03 46.59 -19.51
C THR A 371 13.15 45.09 -19.32
N LEU A 372 13.14 44.61 -18.07
CA LEU A 372 13.17 43.18 -17.77
C LEU A 372 11.92 42.48 -18.29
N TRP A 373 10.74 43.07 -18.08
CA TRP A 373 9.48 42.53 -18.60
C TRP A 373 9.49 42.45 -20.14
N GLY A 374 9.95 43.51 -20.82
CA GLY A 374 10.06 43.51 -22.28
C GLY A 374 11.04 42.46 -22.81
N LEU A 375 12.17 42.26 -22.12
CA LEU A 375 13.15 41.22 -22.47
C LEU A 375 12.60 39.81 -22.25
N ASP A 376 11.93 39.57 -21.12
CA ASP A 376 11.34 38.27 -20.80
C ASP A 376 10.24 37.91 -21.81
N GLU A 377 9.33 38.83 -22.10
CA GLU A 377 8.28 38.64 -23.11
C GLU A 377 8.87 38.37 -24.51
N ALA A 378 9.95 39.06 -24.88
CA ALA A 378 10.64 38.82 -26.13
C ALA A 378 11.28 37.42 -26.19
N ILE A 379 11.91 36.96 -25.10
CA ILE A 379 12.52 35.64 -25.00
C ILE A 379 11.43 34.55 -25.01
N TYR A 380 10.36 34.73 -24.25
CA TYR A 380 9.24 33.81 -24.17
C TYR A 380 8.57 33.61 -25.54
N ARG A 381 8.26 34.71 -26.24
CA ARG A 381 7.70 34.65 -27.60
C ARG A 381 8.62 33.94 -28.58
N ARG A 382 9.93 34.20 -28.51
CA ARG A 382 10.91 33.50 -29.37
C ARG A 382 10.94 31.99 -29.09
N ARG A 383 11.00 31.57 -27.83
CA ARG A 383 10.97 30.15 -27.46
C ARG A 383 9.69 29.45 -27.90
N LYS A 384 8.54 30.10 -27.72
CA LYS A 384 7.25 29.56 -28.18
C LYS A 384 7.19 29.42 -29.70
N ALA A 385 7.71 30.40 -30.44
CA ALA A 385 7.80 30.33 -31.90
C ALA A 385 8.74 29.21 -32.38
N THR A 386 9.89 29.01 -31.71
CA THR A 386 10.82 27.92 -32.01
C THR A 386 10.23 26.55 -31.68
N ALA A 387 9.53 26.40 -30.55
CA ALA A 387 8.87 25.14 -30.19
C ALA A 387 7.77 24.75 -31.20
N ALA A 388 6.97 25.72 -31.66
CA ALA A 388 5.95 25.50 -32.68
C ALA A 388 6.53 25.11 -34.06
N GLN A 389 7.75 25.57 -34.39
CA GLN A 389 8.45 25.16 -35.62
C GLN A 389 8.98 23.71 -35.54
N ILE A 390 9.32 23.22 -34.34
CA ILE A 390 9.83 21.86 -34.13
C ILE A 390 8.68 20.84 -34.14
N GLU A 391 7.52 21.16 -33.56
CA GLU A 391 6.33 20.28 -33.60
C GLU A 391 5.67 20.22 -34.99
N GLY A 392 5.82 21.25 -35.84
CA GLY A 392 5.28 21.27 -37.20
C GLY A 392 6.12 20.51 -38.25
N ALA A 393 7.33 20.05 -37.90
CA ALA A 393 8.22 19.34 -38.81
C ALA A 393 8.07 17.81 -38.65
N GLN A 394 7.00 17.26 -39.22
CA GLN A 394 6.85 15.81 -39.37
C GLN A 394 7.90 15.28 -40.38
N PRO A 395 8.64 14.19 -40.10
CA PRO A 395 9.67 13.73 -41.01
C PRO A 395 9.04 13.24 -42.33
N PRO A 396 9.71 13.40 -43.48
CA PRO A 396 9.20 12.89 -44.75
C PRO A 396 9.05 11.36 -44.64
N ALA A 397 7.89 10.87 -45.09
CA ALA A 397 7.67 9.44 -45.26
C ALA A 397 8.79 8.87 -46.13
N LEU A 398 9.57 7.94 -45.58
CA LEU A 398 10.58 7.21 -46.34
C LEU A 398 9.86 6.40 -47.45
N PRO A 399 10.39 6.40 -48.68
CA PRO A 399 9.75 5.80 -49.85
C PRO A 399 9.61 4.28 -49.78
#